data_AF-A0A534NYY2-F1
#
_entry.id   AF-A0A534NYY2-F1
#
_cell.length_a   1.000
_cell.length_b   1.000
_cell.length_c   1.000
_cell.angle_alpha   90.00
_cell.angle_beta   90.00
_cell.angle_gamma   90.00
#
_symmetry.space_group_name_H-M   'P 1'
#
loop_
_entity.id
_entity.type
_entity.pdbx_description
1 polymer ?
#
loop_
_entity_poly.entity_id
_entity_poly.type
_entity_poly.pdbx_seq_one_letter_code
_entity_poly.pdbx_strand_id
1 'polypeptide(L)'
;MSEQNRRLLLTVAMCMVVALVWSVFFQPKPRPAGTQQATPAATAPAEKQPPAVTPEPAVVPRGTTAPAPAAQAVRPPTRKVELLSDKLRIVLSSDGAVMESAQLRGEKFQKREKGVVVPIELVRVKSGEPFPLASSVRTANGADAVGANAAYSVVRADERSAVFRAVVGGVTIEKTFSLDATRYRLDLAVDLRAANPIAGKFALLSTGEGESGSGGGWFSSHTNAPARAICQAGGKLERIAVGAKTPTWDGPGTATFTGIDEQYFIRAVV
;
A
#
# COMPACT_ATOMS: atom_id res chain seq x y z
N MET A 1 -54.12 29.46 25.00
CA MET A 1 -53.00 29.07 24.12
C MET A 1 -53.51 29.11 22.68
N SER A 2 -52.80 29.78 21.76
CA SER A 2 -53.19 29.81 20.34
C SER A 2 -53.17 28.38 19.77
N GLU A 3 -54.12 28.07 18.88
CA GLU A 3 -54.21 26.81 18.12
C GLU A 3 -52.83 26.38 17.56
N GLN A 4 -52.03 27.37 17.14
CA GLN A 4 -50.68 27.22 16.62
C GLN A 4 -49.67 26.72 17.66
N ASN A 5 -49.71 27.20 18.89
CA ASN A 5 -48.87 26.70 19.98
C ASN A 5 -49.25 25.26 20.38
N ARG A 6 -50.55 24.92 20.30
CA ARG A 6 -51.03 23.54 20.57
C ARG A 6 -50.54 22.56 19.50
N ARG A 7 -50.63 22.94 18.21
CA ARG A 7 -50.14 22.11 17.09
C ARG A 7 -48.62 21.96 17.14
N LEU A 8 -47.89 23.03 17.46
CA LEU A 8 -46.43 22.97 17.63
C LEU A 8 -46.02 22.02 18.76
N LEU A 9 -46.63 22.13 19.94
CA LEU A 9 -46.35 21.24 21.07
C LEU A 9 -46.70 19.78 20.77
N LEU A 10 -47.81 19.53 20.07
CA LEU A 10 -48.21 18.18 19.65
C LEU A 10 -47.17 17.56 18.70
N THR A 11 -46.66 18.33 17.73
CA THR A 11 -45.63 17.85 16.79
C THR A 11 -44.31 17.55 17.51
N VAL A 12 -43.89 18.41 18.42
CA VAL A 12 -42.65 18.18 19.21
C VAL A 12 -42.78 16.92 20.07
N ALA A 13 -43.93 16.72 20.73
CA ALA A 13 -44.21 15.51 21.50
C ALA A 13 -44.20 14.26 20.60
N MET A 14 -44.81 14.33 19.42
CA MET A 14 -44.83 13.22 18.45
C MET A 14 -43.42 12.86 17.97
N CYS A 15 -42.59 13.85 17.65
CA CYS A 15 -41.20 13.63 17.26
C CYS A 15 -40.38 12.99 18.40
N MET A 16 -40.59 13.41 19.66
CA MET A 16 -39.95 12.76 20.81
C MET A 16 -40.35 11.30 20.96
N VAL A 17 -41.63 10.97 20.77
CA VAL A 17 -42.11 9.59 20.86
C VAL A 17 -41.48 8.71 19.78
N VAL A 18 -41.43 9.20 18.53
CA VAL A 18 -40.79 8.48 17.42
C VAL A 18 -39.30 8.25 17.70
N ALA A 19 -38.59 9.27 18.19
CA ALA A 19 -37.18 9.17 18.54
C ALA A 19 -36.92 8.17 19.69
N LEU A 20 -37.79 8.15 20.70
CA LEU A 20 -37.69 7.21 21.82
C LEU A 20 -37.95 5.76 21.39
N VAL A 21 -38.98 5.52 20.57
CA VAL A 21 -39.28 4.17 20.05
C VAL A 21 -38.09 3.67 19.22
N TRP A 22 -37.52 4.52 18.38
CA TRP A 22 -36.32 4.18 17.61
C TRP A 22 -35.12 3.89 18.51
N SER A 23 -34.88 4.73 19.52
CA SER A 23 -33.77 4.55 20.47
C SER A 23 -33.87 3.23 21.23
N VAL A 24 -35.05 2.88 21.72
CA VAL A 24 -35.26 1.65 22.50
C VAL A 24 -35.12 0.40 21.63
N PHE A 25 -35.60 0.42 20.39
CA PHE A 25 -35.54 -0.74 19.50
C PHE A 25 -34.21 -0.91 18.74
N PHE A 26 -33.50 0.18 18.45
CA PHE A 26 -32.35 0.17 17.54
C PHE A 26 -31.03 0.63 18.17
N GLN A 27 -30.96 0.92 19.47
CA GLN A 27 -29.66 1.19 20.12
C GLN A 27 -28.85 -0.10 20.32
N PRO A 28 -27.59 -0.16 19.81
CA PRO A 28 -26.67 -1.23 20.16
C PRO A 28 -26.29 -1.12 21.63
N LYS A 29 -26.32 -2.26 22.35
CA LYS A 29 -25.87 -2.33 23.75
C LYS A 29 -24.41 -1.82 23.87
N PRO A 30 -24.09 -0.95 24.84
CA PRO A 30 -22.71 -0.62 25.17
C PRO A 30 -21.95 -1.91 25.48
N ARG A 31 -20.86 -2.14 24.76
CA ARG A 31 -19.96 -3.27 25.01
C ARG A 31 -19.28 -3.00 26.37
N PRO A 32 -19.35 -3.92 27.35
CA PRO A 32 -18.62 -3.75 28.60
C PRO A 32 -17.13 -3.61 28.31
N ALA A 33 -16.49 -2.64 28.94
CA ALA A 33 -15.04 -2.51 28.94
C ALA A 33 -14.46 -3.78 29.59
N GLY A 34 -13.73 -4.57 28.80
CA GLY A 34 -12.95 -5.69 29.29
C GLY A 34 -11.92 -5.19 30.30
N THR A 35 -11.89 -5.86 31.44
CA THR A 35 -11.01 -5.67 32.58
C THR A 35 -9.54 -5.61 32.15
N GLN A 36 -8.87 -4.49 32.44
CA GLN A 36 -7.41 -4.42 32.44
C GLN A 36 -6.89 -5.32 33.57
N GLN A 37 -6.23 -6.41 33.20
CA GLN A 37 -5.48 -7.22 34.14
C GLN A 37 -4.03 -6.73 34.14
N ALA A 38 -3.64 -6.09 35.24
CA ALA A 38 -2.27 -5.64 35.49
C ALA A 38 -1.34 -6.86 35.57
N THR A 39 -0.27 -6.85 34.77
CA THR A 39 0.83 -7.82 34.90
C THR A 39 1.94 -7.20 35.76
N PRO A 40 2.49 -7.90 36.76
CA PRO A 40 3.51 -7.37 37.66
C PRO A 40 4.83 -7.07 36.95
N ALA A 41 5.48 -5.98 37.37
CA ALA A 41 6.84 -5.62 37.00
C ALA A 41 7.83 -6.67 37.52
N ALA A 42 8.72 -7.15 36.63
CA ALA A 42 9.85 -7.99 36.98
C ALA A 42 11.16 -7.27 36.66
N THR A 43 11.99 -7.27 37.69
CA THR A 43 13.28 -6.60 37.89
C THR A 43 14.35 -7.01 36.89
N ALA A 44 15.16 -6.03 36.48
CA ALA A 44 16.37 -6.21 35.68
C ALA A 44 17.50 -6.89 36.47
N PRO A 45 18.31 -7.74 35.81
CA PRO A 45 19.69 -7.96 36.21
C PRO A 45 20.64 -7.16 35.30
N ALA A 46 21.53 -6.42 35.96
CA ALA A 46 22.70 -5.80 35.36
C ALA A 46 23.65 -6.87 34.83
N GLU A 47 24.17 -6.70 33.61
CA GLU A 47 25.30 -7.48 33.12
C GLU A 47 26.46 -6.57 32.72
N LYS A 48 27.63 -7.05 33.13
CA LYS A 48 28.92 -6.36 33.23
C LYS A 48 29.58 -6.15 31.87
N GLN A 49 30.15 -4.96 31.71
CA GLN A 49 31.22 -4.64 30.77
C GLN A 49 32.54 -5.29 31.22
N PRO A 50 33.37 -5.78 30.28
CA PRO A 50 34.73 -5.24 30.11
C PRO A 50 35.20 -5.27 28.62
N PRO A 51 36.42 -4.85 28.26
CA PRO A 51 36.70 -3.52 27.74
C PRO A 51 37.14 -3.51 26.26
N ALA A 52 37.28 -2.29 25.76
CA ALA A 52 37.75 -1.91 24.43
C ALA A 52 39.13 -2.46 24.07
N VAL A 53 39.28 -2.82 22.79
CA VAL A 53 40.57 -3.05 22.13
C VAL A 53 40.69 -2.03 21.00
N THR A 54 41.70 -1.17 21.12
CA THR A 54 42.13 -0.17 20.13
C THR A 54 42.63 -0.85 18.83
N PRO A 55 42.37 -0.27 17.64
CA PRO A 55 42.82 -0.82 16.37
C PRO A 55 44.20 -0.30 15.95
N GLU A 56 45.00 -1.15 15.29
CA GLU A 56 46.16 -0.75 14.49
C GLU A 56 46.43 -1.80 13.39
N PRO A 57 47.19 -1.49 12.32
CA PRO A 57 46.67 -0.98 11.06
C PRO A 57 46.73 -2.00 9.91
N ALA A 58 45.84 -1.80 8.93
CA ALA A 58 45.77 -2.62 7.72
C ALA A 58 46.95 -2.37 6.77
N VAL A 59 47.61 -3.45 6.37
CA VAL A 59 48.56 -3.50 5.25
C VAL A 59 47.79 -3.43 3.94
N VAL A 60 48.08 -2.41 3.15
CA VAL A 60 47.67 -2.26 1.74
C VAL A 60 48.52 -3.16 0.84
N PRO A 61 47.90 -3.91 -0.08
CA PRO A 61 48.47 -4.09 -1.41
C PRO A 61 47.69 -3.25 -2.43
N ARG A 62 48.45 -2.33 -3.00
CA ARG A 62 48.17 -1.55 -4.21
C ARG A 62 47.92 -2.50 -5.38
N GLY A 63 46.74 -2.40 -5.97
CA GLY A 63 46.35 -3.10 -7.20
C GLY A 63 45.30 -2.29 -7.95
N THR A 64 45.66 -1.07 -8.34
CA THR A 64 44.83 -0.21 -9.18
C THR A 64 44.84 -0.77 -10.60
N THR A 65 43.81 -1.54 -10.94
CA THR A 65 43.35 -1.64 -12.32
C THR A 65 42.09 -0.79 -12.40
N ALA A 66 42.18 0.30 -13.14
CA ALA A 66 41.05 1.18 -13.42
C ALA A 66 39.89 0.35 -14.00
N PRO A 67 38.65 0.49 -13.52
CA PRO A 67 37.52 -0.10 -14.20
C PRO A 67 37.40 0.59 -15.55
N ALA A 68 37.52 -0.18 -16.63
CA ALA A 68 37.09 0.25 -17.95
C ALA A 68 35.64 0.78 -17.82
N PRO A 69 35.28 1.88 -18.51
CA PRO A 69 33.93 2.41 -18.46
C PRO A 69 32.97 1.30 -18.85
N ALA A 70 32.11 0.90 -17.90
CA ALA A 70 31.08 -0.09 -18.15
C ALA A 70 30.29 0.38 -19.37
N ALA A 71 30.38 -0.37 -20.47
CA ALA A 71 29.51 -0.18 -21.62
C ALA A 71 28.08 -0.10 -21.07
N GLN A 72 27.42 1.03 -21.28
CA GLN A 72 26.04 1.22 -20.86
C GLN A 72 25.23 0.09 -21.51
N ALA A 73 24.80 -0.86 -20.69
CA ALA A 73 23.97 -1.95 -21.14
C ALA A 73 22.77 -1.34 -21.84
N VAL A 74 22.57 -1.71 -23.11
CA VAL A 74 21.44 -1.24 -23.92
C VAL A 74 20.16 -1.57 -23.14
N ARG A 75 19.36 -0.53 -22.84
CA ARG A 75 18.10 -0.70 -22.13
C ARG A 75 17.20 -1.65 -22.95
N PRO A 76 16.67 -2.73 -22.37
CA PRO A 76 15.78 -3.63 -23.11
C PRO A 76 14.53 -2.86 -23.56
N PRO A 77 13.93 -3.24 -24.71
CA PRO A 77 12.71 -2.61 -25.18
C PRO A 77 11.56 -2.85 -24.18
N THR A 78 10.76 -1.82 -23.91
CA THR A 78 9.60 -1.91 -23.03
C THR A 78 8.57 -2.89 -23.60
N ARG A 79 8.13 -3.85 -22.78
CA ARG A 79 7.09 -4.83 -23.11
C ARG A 79 5.97 -4.75 -22.08
N LYS A 80 4.74 -4.95 -22.55
CA LYS A 80 3.58 -5.12 -21.67
C LYS A 80 3.18 -6.59 -21.62
N VAL A 81 2.81 -7.07 -20.44
CA VAL A 81 2.32 -8.43 -20.22
C VAL A 81 0.95 -8.34 -19.58
N GLU A 82 -0.02 -9.02 -20.18
CA GLU A 82 -1.39 -9.08 -19.68
C GLU A 82 -1.62 -10.37 -18.92
N LEU A 83 -2.13 -10.25 -17.68
CA LEU A 83 -2.57 -11.37 -16.86
C LEU A 83 -4.10 -11.34 -16.72
N LEU A 84 -4.74 -12.49 -16.86
CA LEU A 84 -6.19 -12.65 -16.88
C LEU A 84 -6.65 -13.72 -15.89
N SER A 85 -7.70 -13.40 -15.16
CA SER A 85 -8.51 -14.34 -14.39
C SER A 85 -9.99 -14.00 -14.56
N ASP A 86 -10.90 -14.80 -13.98
CA ASP A 86 -12.34 -14.52 -14.04
C ASP A 86 -12.70 -13.18 -13.40
N LYS A 87 -11.87 -12.70 -12.47
CA LYS A 87 -12.14 -11.52 -11.63
C LYS A 87 -11.30 -10.30 -11.97
N LEU A 88 -10.13 -10.50 -12.57
CA LEU A 88 -9.15 -9.44 -12.80
C LEU A 88 -8.55 -9.52 -14.20
N ARG A 89 -8.28 -8.35 -14.76
CA ARG A 89 -7.35 -8.16 -15.89
C ARG A 89 -6.27 -7.21 -15.43
N ILE A 90 -5.01 -7.66 -15.45
CA ILE A 90 -3.86 -6.88 -14.99
C ILE A 90 -2.90 -6.67 -16.15
N VAL A 91 -2.39 -5.45 -16.31
CA VAL A 91 -1.33 -5.16 -17.28
C VAL A 91 -0.07 -4.76 -16.54
N LEU A 92 1.00 -5.52 -16.76
CA LEU A 92 2.32 -5.29 -16.20
C LEU A 92 3.26 -4.72 -17.27
N SER A 93 4.17 -3.84 -16.88
CA SER A 93 5.15 -3.23 -17.78
C SER A 93 6.56 -3.63 -17.41
N SER A 94 7.37 -4.01 -18.40
CA SER A 94 8.78 -4.32 -18.19
C SER A 94 9.62 -3.09 -17.87
N ASP A 95 9.07 -1.88 -18.02
CA ASP A 95 9.65 -0.68 -17.45
C ASP A 95 9.30 -0.59 -15.95
N GLY A 96 10.28 -0.82 -15.07
CA GLY A 96 10.09 -0.88 -13.62
C GLY A 96 9.46 -2.16 -13.07
N ALA A 97 8.97 -3.07 -13.94
CA ALA A 97 8.18 -4.23 -13.54
C ALA A 97 7.01 -3.80 -12.61
N VAL A 98 6.20 -2.87 -13.14
CA VAL A 98 5.10 -2.16 -12.46
C VAL A 98 3.74 -2.59 -13.01
N MET A 99 2.68 -2.26 -12.27
CA MET A 99 1.31 -2.49 -12.68
C MET A 99 0.70 -1.23 -13.30
N GLU A 100 0.47 -1.25 -14.60
CA GLU A 100 -0.13 -0.13 -15.35
C GLU A 100 -1.66 -0.12 -15.29
N SER A 101 -2.29 -1.29 -15.17
CA SER A 101 -3.75 -1.43 -15.14
C SER A 101 -4.15 -2.62 -14.26
N ALA A 102 -5.24 -2.47 -13.52
CA ALA A 102 -5.92 -3.53 -12.79
C ALA A 102 -7.44 -3.31 -12.89
N GLN A 103 -8.07 -4.04 -13.81
CA GLN A 103 -9.50 -3.94 -14.09
C GLN A 103 -10.26 -5.06 -13.39
N LEU A 104 -11.34 -4.68 -12.70
CA LEU A 104 -12.30 -5.62 -12.15
C LEU A 104 -13.21 -6.16 -13.25
N ARG A 105 -13.32 -7.49 -13.34
CA ARG A 105 -14.15 -8.18 -14.33
C ARG A 105 -15.48 -8.65 -13.71
N GLY A 106 -16.51 -8.68 -14.54
CA GLY A 106 -17.87 -9.09 -14.17
C GLY A 106 -18.87 -7.94 -14.26
N GLU A 107 -20.15 -8.27 -14.37
CA GLU A 107 -21.24 -7.31 -14.65
C GLU A 107 -21.36 -6.22 -13.58
N LYS A 108 -21.13 -6.58 -12.31
CA LYS A 108 -21.21 -5.63 -11.19
C LYS A 108 -20.07 -4.59 -11.15
N PHE A 109 -19.00 -4.80 -11.92
CA PHE A 109 -17.85 -3.90 -11.97
C PHE A 109 -17.78 -3.16 -13.30
N GLN A 110 -18.95 -2.78 -13.79
CA GLN A 110 -19.08 -1.95 -14.97
C GLN A 110 -19.65 -0.60 -14.54
N LYS A 111 -19.17 0.46 -15.16
CA LYS A 111 -19.69 1.81 -15.00
C LYS A 111 -19.94 2.42 -16.38
N ARG A 112 -20.90 3.34 -16.47
CA ARG A 112 -21.13 4.09 -17.69
C ARG A 112 -20.30 5.37 -17.65
N GLU A 113 -19.40 5.52 -18.62
CA GLU A 113 -18.55 6.69 -18.79
C GLU A 113 -18.78 7.25 -20.19
N LYS A 114 -19.25 8.51 -20.28
CA LYS A 114 -19.59 9.18 -21.55
C LYS A 114 -20.48 8.34 -22.49
N GLY A 115 -21.46 7.63 -21.92
CA GLY A 115 -22.39 6.77 -22.66
C GLY A 115 -21.89 5.36 -22.97
N VAL A 116 -20.62 5.05 -22.70
CA VAL A 116 -20.01 3.73 -22.94
C VAL A 116 -19.89 2.97 -21.63
N VAL A 117 -20.18 1.67 -21.65
CA VAL A 117 -19.99 0.79 -20.49
C VAL A 117 -18.54 0.33 -20.44
N VAL A 118 -17.83 0.66 -19.36
CA VAL A 118 -16.41 0.34 -19.16
C VAL A 118 -16.19 -0.38 -17.83
N PRO A 119 -15.21 -1.28 -17.71
CA PRO A 119 -14.88 -1.90 -16.44
C PRO A 119 -14.34 -0.90 -15.43
N ILE A 120 -14.45 -1.23 -14.14
CA ILE A 120 -13.82 -0.44 -13.08
C ILE A 120 -12.30 -0.67 -13.12
N GLU A 121 -11.58 0.41 -13.43
CA GLU A 121 -10.12 0.50 -13.38
C GLU A 121 -9.67 0.98 -11.99
N LEU A 122 -8.84 0.18 -11.33
CA LEU A 122 -8.30 0.47 -10.00
C LEU A 122 -6.98 1.23 -10.05
N VAL A 123 -6.18 1.08 -11.11
CA VAL A 123 -4.91 1.82 -11.25
C VAL A 123 -5.17 3.15 -11.92
N ARG A 124 -5.01 4.22 -11.14
CA ARG A 124 -5.19 5.60 -11.59
C ARG A 124 -3.98 6.40 -11.11
N VAL A 125 -3.13 6.77 -12.04
CA VAL A 125 -1.84 7.42 -11.79
C VAL A 125 -1.79 8.66 -12.64
N LYS A 126 -1.45 9.80 -12.06
CA LYS A 126 -1.32 11.05 -12.82
C LYS A 126 -0.04 11.01 -13.64
N SER A 127 -0.01 11.79 -14.72
CA SER A 127 1.20 11.91 -15.55
C SER A 127 2.40 12.32 -14.68
N GLY A 128 3.49 11.55 -14.75
CA GLY A 128 4.72 11.79 -13.99
C GLY A 128 4.75 11.12 -12.60
N GLU A 129 3.65 10.54 -12.12
CA GLU A 129 3.64 9.75 -10.89
C GLU A 129 4.04 8.29 -11.17
N PRO A 130 4.69 7.60 -10.21
CA PRO A 130 5.05 6.20 -10.36
C PRO A 130 3.83 5.28 -10.30
N PHE A 131 3.84 4.24 -11.13
CA PHE A 131 2.84 3.18 -11.09
C PHE A 131 2.97 2.29 -9.85
N PRO A 132 1.88 1.68 -9.35
CA PRO A 132 1.94 0.72 -8.26
C PRO A 132 2.86 -0.46 -8.60
N LEU A 133 3.42 -1.07 -7.55
CA LEU A 133 4.43 -2.13 -7.60
C LEU A 133 5.80 -1.71 -8.15
N ALA A 134 5.99 -0.41 -8.42
CA ALA A 134 7.32 0.18 -8.50
C ALA A 134 8.12 -0.16 -7.24
N SER A 135 9.35 -0.61 -7.41
CA SER A 135 10.17 -1.08 -6.30
C SER A 135 11.59 -0.56 -6.38
N SER A 136 12.19 -0.27 -5.24
CA SER A 136 13.61 0.10 -5.17
C SER A 136 14.35 -0.75 -4.14
N VAL A 137 15.63 -0.95 -4.39
CA VAL A 137 16.58 -1.50 -3.42
C VAL A 137 17.54 -0.38 -3.07
N ARG A 138 17.48 0.07 -1.81
CA ARG A 138 18.37 1.11 -1.28
C ARG A 138 19.43 0.51 -0.40
N THR A 139 20.66 0.97 -0.55
CA THR A 139 21.79 0.65 0.32
C THR A 139 21.66 1.39 1.67
N ALA A 140 22.45 0.98 2.65
CA ALA A 140 22.45 1.59 3.99
C ALA A 140 22.78 3.10 4.00
N ASN A 141 23.56 3.59 3.03
CA ASN A 141 23.86 5.01 2.84
C ASN A 141 22.77 5.76 2.05
N GLY A 142 21.66 5.11 1.71
CA GLY A 142 20.50 5.71 1.06
C GLY A 142 20.56 5.80 -0.46
N ALA A 143 21.63 5.32 -1.10
CA ALA A 143 21.73 5.26 -2.55
C ALA A 143 20.87 4.13 -3.13
N ASP A 144 20.38 4.30 -4.36
CA ASP A 144 19.63 3.25 -5.06
C ASP A 144 20.62 2.24 -5.67
N ALA A 145 20.63 1.00 -5.15
CA ALA A 145 21.28 -0.13 -5.82
C ALA A 145 20.45 -0.61 -7.02
N VAL A 146 19.13 -0.54 -6.90
CA VAL A 146 18.17 -0.73 -7.98
C VAL A 146 17.09 0.35 -7.86
N GLY A 147 17.02 1.24 -8.85
CA GLY A 147 16.02 2.32 -8.88
C GLY A 147 14.62 1.85 -9.25
N ALA A 148 13.60 2.63 -8.88
CA ALA A 148 12.19 2.33 -9.14
C ALA A 148 11.83 2.24 -10.64
N ASN A 149 12.63 2.89 -11.50
CA ASN A 149 12.51 2.92 -12.96
C ASN A 149 13.51 1.98 -13.66
N ALA A 150 14.09 1.01 -12.94
CA ALA A 150 14.98 0.03 -13.55
C ALA A 150 14.29 -0.70 -14.70
N ALA A 151 15.01 -0.93 -15.80
CA ALA A 151 14.47 -1.63 -16.95
C ALA A 151 14.60 -3.14 -16.76
N TYR A 152 13.48 -3.86 -16.90
CA TYR A 152 13.43 -5.31 -16.80
C TYR A 152 13.27 -5.92 -18.19
N SER A 153 13.88 -7.09 -18.36
CA SER A 153 13.53 -8.04 -19.41
C SER A 153 12.40 -8.95 -18.94
N VAL A 154 11.49 -9.31 -19.84
CA VAL A 154 10.51 -10.37 -19.60
C VAL A 154 11.20 -11.71 -19.84
N VAL A 155 11.35 -12.52 -18.80
CA VAL A 155 11.97 -13.84 -18.86
C VAL A 155 10.94 -14.91 -19.24
N ARG A 156 9.75 -14.83 -18.63
CA ARG A 156 8.64 -15.75 -18.86
C ARG A 156 7.33 -14.99 -18.73
N ALA A 157 6.35 -15.35 -19.54
CA ALA A 157 4.98 -14.87 -19.38
C ALA A 157 3.99 -15.93 -19.86
N ASP A 158 2.89 -16.05 -19.15
CA ASP A 158 1.68 -16.76 -19.57
C ASP A 158 0.46 -15.95 -19.12
N GLU A 159 -0.73 -16.49 -19.32
CA GLU A 159 -1.99 -15.80 -19.03
C GLU A 159 -2.17 -15.44 -17.54
N ARG A 160 -1.48 -16.09 -16.60
CA ARG A 160 -1.63 -15.84 -15.15
C ARG A 160 -0.34 -15.53 -14.43
N SER A 161 0.81 -15.64 -15.08
CA SER A 161 2.11 -15.40 -14.45
C SER A 161 3.08 -14.69 -15.37
N ALA A 162 3.91 -13.83 -14.79
CA ALA A 162 4.98 -13.14 -15.49
C ALA A 162 6.23 -13.04 -14.63
N VAL A 163 7.39 -13.32 -15.23
CA VAL A 163 8.70 -13.22 -14.59
C VAL A 163 9.49 -12.12 -15.28
N PHE A 164 9.88 -11.12 -14.51
CA PHE A 164 10.69 -9.99 -14.95
C PHE A 164 12.05 -10.04 -14.28
N ARG A 165 13.12 -9.80 -15.04
CA ARG A 165 14.48 -9.77 -14.51
C ARG A 165 15.24 -8.53 -14.94
N ALA A 166 15.93 -7.91 -14.00
CA ALA A 166 16.88 -6.84 -14.24
C ALA A 166 18.23 -7.15 -13.57
N VAL A 167 19.31 -6.67 -14.18
CA VAL A 167 20.66 -6.70 -13.60
C VAL A 167 21.19 -5.27 -13.58
N VAL A 168 21.35 -4.70 -12.38
CA VAL A 168 21.77 -3.30 -12.18
C VAL A 168 22.88 -3.28 -11.15
N GLY A 169 24.05 -2.72 -11.51
CA GLY A 169 25.16 -2.54 -10.56
C GLY A 169 25.64 -3.83 -9.88
N GLY A 170 25.55 -4.99 -10.56
CA GLY A 170 25.89 -6.30 -9.98
C GLY A 170 24.80 -6.92 -9.10
N VAL A 171 23.62 -6.29 -9.02
CA VAL A 171 22.41 -6.83 -8.38
C VAL A 171 21.49 -7.39 -9.44
N THR A 172 21.21 -8.69 -9.36
CA THR A 172 20.11 -9.32 -10.08
C THR A 172 18.85 -9.25 -9.23
N ILE A 173 17.80 -8.65 -9.78
CA ILE A 173 16.47 -8.68 -9.21
C ILE A 173 15.55 -9.44 -10.16
N GLU A 174 14.82 -10.42 -9.62
CA GLU A 174 13.78 -11.14 -10.33
C GLU A 174 12.45 -10.92 -9.62
N LYS A 175 11.42 -10.54 -10.37
CA LYS A 175 10.06 -10.37 -9.88
C LYS A 175 9.16 -11.38 -10.57
N THR A 176 8.52 -12.23 -9.78
CA THR A 176 7.52 -13.19 -10.26
C THR A 176 6.15 -12.75 -9.80
N PHE A 177 5.31 -12.43 -10.78
CA PHE A 177 3.90 -12.12 -10.59
C PHE A 177 3.05 -13.36 -10.85
N SER A 178 2.07 -13.60 -9.99
CA SER A 178 1.12 -14.72 -10.12
C SER A 178 -0.29 -14.25 -9.77
N LEU A 179 -1.19 -14.28 -10.74
CA LEU A 179 -2.59 -13.89 -10.59
C LEU A 179 -3.42 -15.08 -10.10
N ASP A 180 -4.09 -14.89 -8.97
CA ASP A 180 -5.01 -15.89 -8.43
C ASP A 180 -6.22 -16.05 -9.38
N ALA A 181 -6.59 -17.30 -9.66
CA ALA A 181 -7.66 -17.62 -10.60
C ALA A 181 -9.05 -17.20 -10.08
N THR A 182 -9.24 -17.20 -8.76
CA THR A 182 -10.54 -17.13 -8.09
C THR A 182 -10.68 -15.96 -7.12
N ARG A 183 -9.58 -15.31 -6.74
CA ARG A 183 -9.55 -14.19 -5.78
C ARG A 183 -9.06 -12.92 -6.45
N TYR A 184 -9.35 -11.77 -5.84
CA TYR A 184 -8.77 -10.47 -6.25
C TYR A 184 -7.34 -10.32 -5.69
N ARG A 185 -6.46 -11.27 -6.01
CA ARG A 185 -5.11 -11.36 -5.44
C ARG A 185 -4.07 -11.50 -6.54
N LEU A 186 -3.06 -10.65 -6.48
CA LEU A 186 -1.83 -10.76 -7.26
C LEU A 186 -0.69 -11.01 -6.27
N ASP A 187 -0.01 -12.14 -6.42
CA ASP A 187 1.20 -12.45 -5.66
C ASP A 187 2.41 -11.87 -6.37
N LEU A 188 3.32 -11.26 -5.59
CA LEU A 188 4.62 -10.77 -6.04
C LEU A 188 5.71 -11.42 -5.20
N ALA A 189 6.48 -12.33 -5.79
CA ALA A 189 7.72 -12.82 -5.22
C ALA A 189 8.90 -12.02 -5.78
N VAL A 190 9.83 -11.63 -4.91
CA VAL A 190 11.03 -10.87 -5.28
C VAL A 190 12.27 -11.61 -4.83
N ASP A 191 13.08 -12.03 -5.80
CA ASP A 191 14.37 -12.66 -5.56
C ASP A 191 15.50 -11.67 -5.84
N LEU A 192 16.34 -11.44 -4.83
CA LEU A 192 17.50 -10.56 -4.91
C LEU A 192 18.78 -11.37 -4.79
N ARG A 193 19.66 -11.23 -5.78
CA ARG A 193 21.00 -11.82 -5.76
C ARG A 193 22.01 -10.73 -6.07
N ALA A 194 23.00 -10.57 -5.21
CA ALA A 194 24.07 -9.61 -5.40
C ALA A 194 25.43 -10.31 -5.31
N ALA A 195 26.37 -9.90 -6.17
CA ALA A 195 27.74 -10.43 -6.12
C ALA A 195 28.48 -10.02 -4.83
N ASN A 196 28.12 -8.86 -4.27
CA ASN A 196 28.61 -8.36 -2.99
C ASN A 196 27.46 -8.22 -1.99
N PRO A 197 27.69 -8.38 -0.68
CA PRO A 197 26.66 -8.15 0.34
C PRO A 197 26.08 -6.74 0.25
N ILE A 198 24.76 -6.63 0.30
CA ILE A 198 24.04 -5.35 0.34
C ILE A 198 23.23 -5.29 1.62
N ALA A 199 23.65 -4.42 2.54
CA ALA A 199 22.82 -3.99 3.66
C ALA A 199 21.92 -2.84 3.17
N GLY A 200 20.61 -2.95 3.40
CA GLY A 200 19.69 -2.04 2.76
C GLY A 200 18.22 -2.25 3.08
N LYS A 201 17.36 -1.54 2.35
CA LYS A 201 15.91 -1.64 2.41
C LYS A 201 15.35 -1.94 1.02
N PHE A 202 14.41 -2.86 0.95
CA PHE A 202 13.53 -3.01 -0.20
C PHE A 202 12.28 -2.17 0.06
N ALA A 203 11.88 -1.36 -0.92
CA ALA A 203 10.66 -0.59 -0.87
C ALA A 203 9.77 -0.97 -2.05
N LEU A 204 8.47 -1.13 -1.79
CA LEU A 204 7.44 -1.39 -2.79
C LEU A 204 6.37 -0.30 -2.68
N LEU A 205 6.00 0.28 -3.81
CA LEU A 205 4.96 1.29 -3.87
C LEU A 205 3.57 0.65 -3.96
N SER A 206 2.68 1.06 -3.07
CA SER A 206 1.23 0.85 -3.20
C SER A 206 0.57 2.20 -3.45
N THR A 207 -0.33 2.28 -4.43
CA THR A 207 -1.01 3.53 -4.81
C THR A 207 -2.51 3.41 -4.67
N GLY A 208 -3.16 4.57 -4.58
CA GLY A 208 -4.58 4.73 -4.29
C GLY A 208 -5.12 5.99 -4.95
N GLU A 209 -6.41 6.03 -5.25
CA GLU A 209 -7.07 7.25 -5.69
C GLU A 209 -7.87 7.80 -4.52
N GLY A 210 -7.44 8.95 -4.01
CA GLY A 210 -8.14 9.65 -2.96
C GLY A 210 -8.57 11.02 -3.40
N GLU A 211 -9.88 11.25 -3.40
CA GLU A 211 -10.37 12.61 -3.23
C GLU A 211 -10.23 13.00 -1.77
N SER A 212 -9.62 14.16 -1.51
CA SER A 212 -9.78 14.81 -0.21
C SER A 212 -11.28 14.97 0.03
N GLY A 213 -11.77 14.53 1.19
CA GLY A 213 -13.18 14.69 1.53
C GLY A 213 -13.62 16.12 1.23
N SER A 214 -14.68 16.29 0.44
CA SER A 214 -15.19 17.62 0.11
C SER A 214 -15.39 18.36 1.42
N GLY A 215 -14.71 19.49 1.61
CA GLY A 215 -14.87 20.39 2.76
C GLY A 215 -16.31 20.88 2.78
N GLY A 216 -17.19 20.05 3.34
CA GLY A 216 -18.61 20.19 3.25
C GLY A 216 -19.13 20.74 4.57
N GLY A 217 -19.73 21.92 4.53
CA GLY A 217 -20.38 22.51 5.69
C GLY A 217 -21.49 21.60 6.24
N TRP A 218 -22.00 21.91 7.43
CA TRP A 218 -22.99 21.12 8.19
C TRP A 218 -24.21 20.58 7.39
N PHE A 219 -24.50 21.14 6.21
CA PHE A 219 -25.62 20.75 5.34
C PHE A 219 -25.25 19.88 4.13
N SER A 220 -23.98 19.59 3.86
CA SER A 220 -23.60 18.69 2.77
C SER A 220 -23.63 17.24 3.23
N SER A 221 -24.35 16.39 2.52
CA SER A 221 -24.27 14.95 2.75
C SER A 221 -22.86 14.45 2.40
N HIS A 222 -22.19 13.85 3.39
CA HIS A 222 -20.96 13.11 3.16
C HIS A 222 -21.29 11.87 2.33
N THR A 223 -21.31 12.01 1.01
CA THR A 223 -21.70 10.92 0.11
C THR A 223 -20.56 9.94 -0.16
N ASN A 224 -19.31 10.36 0.05
CA ASN A 224 -18.14 9.52 -0.18
C ASN A 224 -17.27 9.38 1.07
N ALA A 225 -16.89 8.14 1.40
CA ALA A 225 -15.84 7.91 2.38
C ALA A 225 -14.50 8.32 1.77
N PRO A 226 -13.78 9.30 2.35
CA PRO A 226 -12.53 9.78 1.77
C PRO A 226 -11.48 8.67 1.84
N ALA A 227 -10.63 8.59 0.81
CA ALA A 227 -9.57 7.59 0.81
C ALA A 227 -8.59 7.82 1.95
N ARG A 228 -8.08 6.72 2.52
CA ARG A 228 -7.13 6.75 3.63
C ARG A 228 -6.04 5.72 3.40
N ALA A 229 -4.79 6.10 3.64
CA ALA A 229 -3.74 5.11 3.81
C ALA A 229 -4.00 4.36 5.11
N ILE A 230 -3.86 3.04 5.10
CA ILE A 230 -4.08 2.16 6.23
C ILE A 230 -2.85 1.29 6.43
N CYS A 231 -2.45 1.06 7.67
CA CYS A 231 -1.36 0.14 7.97
C CYS A 231 -1.61 -0.50 9.33
N GLN A 232 -1.44 -1.82 9.40
CA GLN A 232 -1.46 -2.56 10.66
C GLN A 232 -0.04 -3.02 10.98
N ALA A 233 0.51 -2.59 12.11
CA ALA A 233 1.84 -3.00 12.58
C ALA A 233 1.82 -3.15 14.11
N GLY A 234 2.44 -4.23 14.61
CA GLY A 234 2.53 -4.49 16.06
C GLY A 234 1.16 -4.55 16.75
N GLY A 235 0.13 -5.04 16.05
CA GLY A 235 -1.26 -5.08 16.55
C GLY A 235 -2.03 -3.76 16.52
N LYS A 236 -1.39 -2.64 16.14
CA LYS A 236 -2.04 -1.33 15.98
C LYS A 236 -2.42 -1.07 14.52
N LEU A 237 -3.66 -0.68 14.28
CA LEU A 237 -4.15 -0.22 12.98
C LEU A 237 -4.16 1.32 12.95
N GLU A 238 -3.42 1.91 12.02
CA GLU A 238 -3.39 3.35 11.77
C GLU A 238 -4.11 3.68 10.47
N ARG A 239 -4.77 4.86 10.43
CA ARG A 239 -5.41 5.40 9.23
C ARG A 239 -4.99 6.85 9.03
N ILE A 240 -4.37 7.15 7.90
CA ILE A 240 -3.89 8.48 7.55
C ILE A 240 -4.77 9.04 6.43
N ALA A 241 -5.41 10.17 6.67
CA ALA A 241 -6.20 10.86 5.66
C ALA A 241 -5.33 11.54 4.61
N VAL A 242 -5.82 11.62 3.37
CA VAL A 242 -5.20 12.46 2.33
C VAL A 242 -5.13 13.91 2.82
N GLY A 243 -3.94 14.52 2.75
CA GLY A 243 -3.70 15.89 3.21
C GLY A 243 -3.46 16.05 4.72
N ALA A 244 -3.28 14.94 5.47
CA ALA A 244 -2.89 15.02 6.87
C ALA A 244 -1.57 15.80 7.06
N LYS A 245 -1.48 16.61 8.11
CA LYS A 245 -0.26 17.39 8.45
C LYS A 245 0.97 16.50 8.65
N THR A 246 0.74 15.29 9.17
CA THR A 246 1.74 14.23 9.33
C THR A 246 1.35 13.06 8.42
N PRO A 247 1.77 13.07 7.14
CA PRO A 247 1.32 12.10 6.13
C PRO A 247 2.06 10.75 6.21
N THR A 248 2.94 10.58 7.20
CA THR A 248 3.76 9.39 7.40
C THR A 248 3.47 8.78 8.76
N TRP A 249 3.50 7.45 8.81
CA TRP A 249 3.44 6.70 10.06
C TRP A 249 4.48 5.60 10.06
N ASP A 250 5.32 5.61 11.08
CA ASP A 250 6.24 4.52 11.38
C ASP A 250 5.61 3.67 12.50
N GLY A 251 5.10 2.51 12.11
CA GLY A 251 4.44 1.59 13.04
C GLY A 251 5.43 0.77 13.88
N PRO A 252 5.03 0.31 15.08
CA PRO A 252 5.87 -0.55 15.89
C PRO A 252 5.93 -1.97 15.29
N GLY A 253 7.12 -2.57 15.32
CA GLY A 253 7.32 -3.98 14.96
C GLY A 253 7.02 -4.30 13.48
N THR A 254 6.67 -5.56 13.23
CA THR A 254 6.38 -6.04 11.87
C THR A 254 4.99 -5.59 11.41
N ALA A 255 4.91 -5.07 10.18
CA ALA A 255 3.65 -4.78 9.53
C ALA A 255 2.94 -6.09 9.12
N THR A 256 1.64 -6.17 9.40
CA THR A 256 0.75 -7.25 8.93
C THR A 256 0.18 -6.92 7.54
N PHE A 257 -0.10 -5.64 7.28
CA PHE A 257 -0.43 -5.15 5.94
C PHE A 257 -0.30 -3.63 5.87
N THR A 258 -0.17 -3.10 4.67
CA THR A 258 -0.30 -1.67 4.36
C THR A 258 -1.11 -1.49 3.08
N GLY A 259 -1.90 -0.42 2.97
CA GLY A 259 -2.82 -0.27 1.87
C GLY A 259 -3.53 1.06 1.82
N ILE A 260 -4.53 1.13 0.95
CA ILE A 260 -5.41 2.28 0.80
C ILE A 260 -6.86 1.78 0.85
N ASP A 261 -7.62 2.40 1.74
CA ASP A 261 -9.04 2.17 1.99
C ASP A 261 -9.85 3.26 1.28
N GLU A 262 -10.73 2.86 0.39
CA GLU A 262 -11.67 3.70 -0.36
C GLU A 262 -13.10 3.17 -0.11
N GLN A 263 -14.12 3.98 -0.38
CA GLN A 263 -15.51 3.70 -0.01
C GLN A 263 -16.03 2.28 -0.33
N TYR A 264 -15.55 1.67 -1.41
CA TYR A 264 -15.95 0.31 -1.83
C TYR A 264 -14.79 -0.64 -2.09
N PHE A 265 -13.55 -0.15 -2.04
CA PHE A 265 -12.37 -0.90 -2.48
C PHE A 265 -11.26 -0.75 -1.45
N ILE A 266 -10.54 -1.85 -1.24
CA ILE A 266 -9.31 -1.86 -0.48
C ILE A 266 -8.21 -2.43 -1.36
N ARG A 267 -7.07 -1.74 -1.39
CA ARG A 267 -5.84 -2.24 -2.00
C ARG A 267 -4.81 -2.38 -0.90
N ALA A 268 -4.35 -3.60 -0.64
CA ALA A 268 -3.41 -3.87 0.43
C ALA A 268 -2.29 -4.79 -0.04
N VAL A 269 -1.09 -4.52 0.47
CA VAL A 269 0.07 -5.40 0.47
C VAL A 269 0.11 -6.06 1.84
N VAL A 270 0.21 -7.38 1.85
CA VAL A 270 0.18 -8.24 3.05
C VAL A 270 1.49 -8.99 3.14
#